data_AF-A0A1Z4JT21-F1
#
_entry.id   AF-A0A1Z4JT21-F1
#
_cell.length_a   1.000
_cell.length_b   1.000
_cell.length_c   1.000
_cell.angle_alpha   90.00
_cell.angle_beta   90.00
_cell.angle_gamma   90.00
#
_symmetry.space_group_name_H-M   'P 1'
#
loop_
_entity.id
_entity.type
_entity.pdbx_description
1 polymer ?
#
loop_
_entity_poly.entity_id
_entity_poly.type
_entity_poly.pdbx_seq_one_letter_code
_entity_poly.pdbx_strand_id
1 'polypeptide(L)'
;MTQIPFDQLAKEFLQELLTPLGRVERSFEVPGEPKFIDVWFQPTEIPLQPSDPLTLLERVAATPCSFEPFRNPPTRQEIRRCLLKLLWVQEFELRTDDQIPDAHLPMLWILASSVSQPVLSEGKAEISDDWLPGIYFCGNLFKTVIVAINQLPETQETLWLRILGRGDTQQQAISEVLALPPSDPQRSRILQMLTSWRVRIELIGPLDAENEDLLMALSQAYLEWEQTTEQRGEQRGEQRGERKVVEALLKTRFGELDDALSAIIPRILELPTDTYTPLLLNLSRDELIHRFG
;
A
#
# COMPACT_ATOMS: atom_id res chain seq x y z
N MET A 1 12.41 -20.15 -6.99
CA MET A 1 11.04 -20.33 -6.50
C MET A 1 10.20 -19.25 -7.14
N THR A 2 9.20 -19.61 -7.93
CA THR A 2 8.27 -18.66 -8.55
C THR A 2 7.46 -18.02 -7.42
N GLN A 3 7.83 -16.82 -6.99
CA GLN A 3 7.05 -16.06 -6.01
C GLN A 3 5.73 -15.70 -6.68
N ILE A 4 4.61 -16.10 -6.08
CA ILE A 4 3.29 -15.74 -6.54
C ILE A 4 3.15 -14.22 -6.32
N PRO A 5 2.88 -13.40 -7.35
CA PRO A 5 2.92 -11.94 -7.23
C PRO A 5 2.00 -11.36 -6.14
N PHE A 6 0.89 -12.03 -5.84
CA PHE A 6 0.02 -11.65 -4.73
C PHE A 6 0.67 -11.84 -3.35
N ASP A 7 1.38 -12.95 -3.12
CA ASP A 7 2.03 -13.24 -1.84
C ASP A 7 2.98 -12.10 -1.45
N GLN A 8 3.82 -11.69 -2.42
CA GLN A 8 4.75 -10.59 -2.22
C GLN A 8 4.04 -9.25 -2.01
N LEU A 9 2.99 -8.97 -2.78
CA LEU A 9 2.16 -7.77 -2.57
C LEU A 9 1.59 -7.74 -1.16
N ALA A 10 0.92 -8.81 -0.74
CA ALA A 10 0.21 -8.84 0.53
C ALA A 10 1.19 -8.63 1.70
N LYS A 11 2.38 -9.24 1.64
CA LYS A 11 3.44 -9.05 2.63
C LYS A 11 3.94 -7.60 2.68
N GLU A 12 4.23 -7.00 1.52
CA GLU A 12 4.66 -5.59 1.45
C GLU A 12 3.58 -4.64 1.95
N PHE A 13 2.33 -4.87 1.54
CA PHE A 13 1.16 -4.08 1.91
C PHE A 13 0.89 -4.13 3.41
N LEU A 14 0.85 -5.33 4.00
CA LEU A 14 0.70 -5.48 5.45
C LEU A 14 1.85 -4.85 6.21
N GLN A 15 3.09 -4.95 5.70
CA GLN A 15 4.23 -4.26 6.32
C GLN A 15 4.02 -2.75 6.35
N GLU A 16 3.61 -2.13 5.24
CA GLU A 16 3.36 -0.68 5.20
C GLU A 16 2.27 -0.27 6.20
N LEU A 17 1.18 -1.04 6.28
CA LEU A 17 0.06 -0.75 7.18
C LEU A 17 0.40 -0.92 8.66
N LEU A 18 1.21 -1.92 9.00
CA LEU A 18 1.47 -2.32 10.38
C LEU A 18 2.71 -1.65 10.98
N THR A 19 3.67 -1.18 10.16
CA THR A 19 4.89 -0.50 10.63
C THR A 19 4.62 0.66 11.60
N PRO A 20 3.57 1.49 11.42
CA PRO A 20 3.24 2.53 12.40
C PRO A 20 2.82 1.99 13.78
N LEU A 21 2.33 0.75 13.87
CA LEU A 21 1.79 0.15 15.09
C LEU A 21 2.83 -0.70 15.84
N GLY A 22 3.88 -1.16 15.17
CA GLY A 22 4.84 -2.08 15.76
C GLY A 22 5.88 -2.61 14.80
N ARG A 23 6.62 -3.62 15.25
CA ARG A 23 7.66 -4.27 14.46
C ARG A 23 7.03 -5.33 13.56
N VAL A 24 7.34 -5.26 12.27
CA VAL A 24 6.89 -6.22 11.27
C VAL A 24 8.07 -7.04 10.76
N GLU A 25 7.90 -8.36 10.65
CA GLU A 25 8.85 -9.27 10.01
C GLU A 25 8.14 -10.07 8.92
N ARG A 26 8.53 -9.86 7.65
CA ARG A 26 8.03 -10.64 6.51
C ARG A 26 8.79 -11.95 6.40
N SER A 27 8.10 -13.03 6.06
CA SER A 27 8.69 -14.37 5.95
C SER A 27 9.45 -14.75 7.22
N PHE A 28 8.78 -14.60 8.37
CA PHE A 28 9.34 -14.89 9.68
C PHE A 28 9.58 -16.40 9.83
N GLU A 29 10.82 -16.79 10.11
CA GLU A 29 11.18 -18.18 10.35
C GLU A 29 10.64 -18.65 11.70
N VAL A 30 9.83 -19.72 11.68
CA VAL A 30 9.30 -20.28 12.91
C VAL A 30 10.45 -20.90 13.72
N PRO A 31 10.65 -20.50 14.99
CA PRO A 31 11.78 -21.00 15.77
C PRO A 31 11.82 -22.53 15.84
N GLY A 32 12.97 -23.10 15.46
CA GLY A 32 13.22 -24.55 15.48
C GLY A 32 12.60 -25.35 14.33
N GLU A 33 11.92 -24.70 13.39
CA GLU A 33 11.16 -25.37 12.34
C GLU A 33 11.38 -24.71 10.97
N PRO A 34 11.62 -25.46 9.89
CA PRO A 34 11.84 -24.91 8.55
C PRO A 34 10.50 -24.50 7.90
N LYS A 35 9.75 -23.62 8.57
CA LYS A 35 8.49 -23.04 8.12
C LYS A 35 8.55 -21.53 8.31
N PHE A 36 7.80 -20.82 7.47
CA PHE A 36 7.73 -19.38 7.49
C PHE A 36 6.30 -18.91 7.70
N ILE A 37 6.13 -17.92 8.56
CA ILE A 37 4.93 -17.10 8.69
C ILE A 37 5.04 -15.95 7.69
N ASP A 38 3.97 -15.66 6.97
CA ASP A 38 4.04 -14.67 5.89
C ASP A 38 4.34 -13.26 6.41
N VAL A 39 3.63 -12.83 7.45
CA VAL A 39 3.93 -11.61 8.19
C VAL A 39 3.76 -11.87 9.68
N TRP A 40 4.84 -11.69 10.43
CA TRP A 40 4.83 -11.64 11.88
C TRP A 40 4.79 -10.19 12.35
N PHE A 41 4.00 -9.93 13.39
CA PHE A 41 3.83 -8.61 13.96
C PHE A 41 4.00 -8.63 15.47
N GLN A 42 4.77 -7.68 15.99
CA GLN A 42 4.93 -7.40 17.40
C GLN A 42 4.48 -5.96 17.70
N PRO A 43 3.42 -5.73 18.49
CA PRO A 43 2.97 -4.39 18.83
C PRO A 43 4.03 -3.62 19.64
N THR A 44 4.05 -2.30 19.49
CA THR A 44 4.88 -1.45 20.33
C THR A 44 4.31 -1.39 21.75
N GLU A 45 5.14 -1.63 22.78
CA GLU A 45 4.72 -1.57 24.19
C GLU A 45 4.37 -0.15 24.67
N ILE A 46 4.84 0.86 23.94
CA ILE A 46 4.52 2.27 24.21
C ILE A 46 3.12 2.52 23.65
N PRO A 47 2.14 2.93 24.46
CA PRO A 47 0.86 3.30 23.93
C PRO A 47 1.07 4.50 22.99
N LEU A 48 0.91 4.29 21.68
CA LEU A 48 0.35 5.31 20.81
C LEU A 48 -0.86 5.85 21.59
N GLN A 49 -0.88 7.16 21.89
CA GLN A 49 -2.00 7.75 22.63
C GLN A 49 -3.30 7.19 22.04
N PRO A 50 -4.08 6.39 22.80
CA PRO A 50 -5.18 5.67 22.20
C PRO A 50 -6.14 6.71 21.64
N SER A 51 -6.20 6.80 20.31
CA SER A 51 -7.32 7.48 19.67
C SER A 51 -8.52 6.60 19.97
N ASP A 52 -9.39 7.07 20.85
CA ASP A 52 -10.66 6.41 21.10
C ASP A 52 -11.68 6.98 20.08
N PRO A 53 -12.26 6.16 19.18
CA PRO A 53 -12.15 4.70 19.07
C PRO A 53 -10.94 4.22 18.27
N LEU A 54 -10.41 3.05 18.67
CA LEU A 54 -9.34 2.34 17.94
C LEU A 54 -9.80 1.98 16.53
N THR A 55 -8.90 2.13 15.57
CA THR A 55 -9.08 1.63 14.21
C THR A 55 -9.10 0.10 14.18
N LEU A 56 -9.68 -0.49 13.13
CA LEU A 56 -9.69 -1.94 12.95
C LEU A 56 -8.29 -2.57 13.00
N LEU A 57 -7.28 -1.93 12.38
CA LEU A 57 -5.91 -2.44 12.39
C LEU A 57 -5.30 -2.42 13.79
N GLU A 58 -5.55 -1.38 14.59
CA GLU A 58 -5.12 -1.33 15.99
C GLU A 58 -5.78 -2.43 16.83
N ARG A 59 -7.06 -2.73 16.58
CA ARG A 59 -7.77 -3.83 17.24
C ARG A 59 -7.22 -5.20 16.84
N VAL A 60 -6.96 -5.40 15.55
CA VAL A 60 -6.41 -6.65 14.98
C VAL A 60 -4.98 -6.91 15.48
N ALA A 61 -4.20 -5.85 15.61
CA ALA A 61 -2.78 -5.87 15.96
C ALA A 61 -2.53 -5.54 17.45
N ALA A 62 -3.53 -5.73 18.32
CA ALA A 62 -3.45 -5.37 19.75
C ALA A 62 -2.49 -6.28 20.55
N THR A 63 -2.24 -7.50 20.07
CA THR A 63 -1.30 -8.47 20.64
C THR A 63 -0.31 -8.90 19.55
N PRO A 64 0.80 -9.57 19.90
CA PRO A 64 1.61 -10.25 18.91
C PRO A 64 0.72 -11.10 18.00
N CYS A 65 0.99 -11.11 16.70
CA CYS A 65 0.16 -11.86 15.79
C CYS A 65 0.85 -12.23 14.47
N SER A 66 0.31 -13.27 13.86
CA SER A 66 0.68 -13.75 12.53
C SER A 66 -0.42 -13.42 11.54
N PHE A 67 -0.04 -12.95 10.35
CA PHE A 67 -0.95 -12.74 9.24
C PHE A 67 -0.60 -13.69 8.09
N GLU A 68 -1.62 -14.36 7.56
CA GLU A 68 -1.52 -15.34 6.50
C GLU A 68 -2.53 -14.97 5.39
N PRO A 69 -2.12 -14.18 4.39
CA PRO A 69 -3.00 -13.73 3.33
C PRO A 69 -3.19 -14.78 2.24
N PHE A 70 -4.44 -15.00 1.83
CA PHE A 70 -4.81 -15.94 0.77
C PHE A 70 -5.64 -15.25 -0.30
N ARG A 71 -5.13 -15.27 -1.54
CA ARG A 71 -5.89 -14.76 -2.69
C ARG A 71 -7.07 -15.63 -3.08
N ASN A 72 -6.95 -16.94 -2.87
CA ASN A 72 -8.01 -17.91 -3.12
C ASN A 72 -8.57 -18.41 -1.79
N PRO A 73 -9.82 -18.92 -1.74
CA PRO A 73 -10.34 -19.54 -0.53
C PRO A 73 -9.39 -20.60 0.02
N PRO A 74 -8.91 -20.47 1.27
CA PRO A 74 -7.94 -21.40 1.81
C PRO A 74 -8.58 -22.78 2.02
N THR A 75 -7.83 -23.81 1.69
CA THR A 75 -8.18 -25.19 1.96
C THR A 75 -8.05 -25.50 3.47
N ARG A 76 -8.72 -26.56 3.91
CA ARG A 76 -8.57 -27.08 5.28
C ARG A 76 -7.11 -27.37 5.66
N GLN A 77 -6.32 -27.83 4.69
CA GLN A 77 -4.91 -28.14 4.93
C GLN A 77 -4.08 -26.87 5.11
N GLU A 78 -4.34 -25.82 4.34
CA GLU A 78 -3.68 -24.52 4.50
C GLU A 78 -4.01 -23.91 5.86
N ILE A 79 -5.28 -23.88 6.26
CA ILE A 79 -5.70 -23.39 7.59
C ILE A 79 -4.98 -24.15 8.71
N ARG A 80 -4.95 -25.49 8.64
CA ARG A 80 -4.24 -26.32 9.63
C ARG A 80 -2.74 -26.06 9.65
N ARG A 81 -2.12 -25.75 8.50
CA ARG A 81 -0.71 -25.38 8.43
C ARG A 81 -0.45 -24.01 9.06
N CYS A 82 -1.32 -23.03 8.87
CA CYS A 82 -1.24 -21.75 9.56
C CYS A 82 -1.34 -21.94 11.07
N LEU A 83 -2.31 -22.75 11.53
CA LEU A 83 -2.47 -23.07 12.95
C LEU A 83 -1.22 -23.78 13.51
N LEU A 84 -0.65 -24.75 12.80
CA LEU A 84 0.58 -25.42 13.22
C LEU A 84 1.74 -24.44 13.42
N LYS A 85 1.89 -23.47 12.50
CA LYS A 85 2.92 -22.41 12.62
C LYS A 85 2.69 -21.56 13.87
N LEU A 86 1.45 -21.16 14.14
CA LEU A 86 1.10 -20.42 15.36
C LEU A 86 1.46 -21.20 16.63
N LEU A 87 1.06 -22.48 16.71
CA LEU A 87 1.29 -23.30 17.89
C LEU A 87 2.78 -23.48 18.21
N TRP A 88 3.63 -23.59 17.19
CA TRP A 88 5.08 -23.62 17.41
C TRP A 88 5.65 -22.31 17.93
N VAL A 89 5.16 -21.18 17.43
CA VAL A 89 5.57 -19.87 17.96
C VAL A 89 5.11 -19.72 19.41
N GLN A 90 3.85 -20.05 19.73
CA GLN A 90 3.35 -19.98 21.11
C GLN A 90 4.14 -20.88 22.07
N GLU A 91 4.47 -22.10 21.66
CA GLU A 91 5.33 -23.00 22.45
C GLU A 91 6.73 -22.42 22.66
N PHE A 92 7.30 -21.72 21.67
CA PHE A 92 8.58 -21.04 21.81
C PHE A 92 8.51 -19.86 22.79
N GLU A 93 7.46 -19.03 22.70
CA GLU A 93 7.21 -17.91 23.62
C GLU A 93 7.07 -18.42 25.07
N LEU A 94 6.26 -19.45 25.30
CA LEU A 94 6.04 -20.04 26.63
C LEU A 94 7.29 -20.68 27.25
N ARG A 95 8.25 -21.12 26.43
CA ARG A 95 9.56 -21.59 26.93
C ARG A 95 10.48 -20.45 27.34
N THR A 96 10.27 -19.28 26.76
CA THR A 96 11.04 -18.07 27.02
C THR A 96 10.49 -17.34 28.25
N ASP A 97 9.17 -17.28 28.38
CA ASP A 97 8.45 -16.78 29.55
C ASP A 97 7.21 -17.66 29.81
N ASP A 98 7.28 -18.47 30.87
CA ASP A 98 6.22 -19.41 31.25
C ASP A 98 5.05 -18.73 32.00
N GLN A 99 5.17 -17.43 32.29
CA GLN A 99 4.14 -16.63 32.97
C GLN A 99 3.36 -15.72 32.00
N ILE A 100 3.60 -15.80 30.69
CA ILE A 100 2.84 -15.01 29.70
C ILE A 100 1.34 -15.30 29.89
N PRO A 101 0.51 -14.28 30.17
CA PRO A 101 -0.94 -14.46 30.24
C PRO A 101 -1.49 -14.94 28.90
N ASP A 102 -2.46 -15.86 28.92
CA ASP A 102 -3.10 -16.37 27.69
C ASP A 102 -3.63 -15.23 26.79
N ALA A 103 -4.11 -14.14 27.39
CA ALA A 103 -4.59 -12.95 26.67
C ALA A 103 -3.49 -12.22 25.86
N HIS A 104 -2.21 -12.41 26.20
CA HIS A 104 -1.07 -11.84 25.49
C HIS A 104 -0.41 -12.83 24.52
N LEU A 105 -0.87 -14.09 24.48
CA LEU A 105 -0.36 -15.05 23.52
C LEU A 105 -0.65 -14.61 22.08
N PRO A 106 0.25 -14.92 21.13
CA PRO A 106 0.08 -14.56 19.74
C PRO A 106 -1.23 -15.04 19.13
N MET A 107 -1.85 -14.20 18.29
CA MET A 107 -3.04 -14.53 17.49
C MET A 107 -2.69 -14.87 16.04
N LEU A 108 -3.47 -15.74 15.39
CA LEU A 108 -3.41 -16.00 13.95
C LEU A 108 -4.57 -15.30 13.22
N TRP A 109 -4.24 -14.49 12.23
CA TRP A 109 -5.17 -13.83 11.32
C TRP A 109 -5.02 -14.37 9.90
N ILE A 110 -5.99 -15.18 9.47
CA ILE A 110 -6.07 -15.68 8.10
C ILE A 110 -6.86 -14.67 7.27
N LEU A 111 -6.22 -13.99 6.33
CA LEU A 111 -6.84 -12.96 5.49
C LEU A 111 -7.17 -13.53 4.11
N ALA A 112 -8.38 -14.01 3.91
CA ALA A 112 -8.78 -14.66 2.66
C ALA A 112 -9.70 -13.78 1.82
N SER A 113 -9.48 -13.74 0.51
CA SER A 113 -10.38 -13.02 -0.41
C SER A 113 -11.84 -13.42 -0.24
N SER A 114 -12.10 -14.71 0.01
CA SER A 114 -13.39 -15.25 0.41
C SER A 114 -13.21 -16.58 1.15
N VAL A 115 -14.22 -16.98 1.92
CA VAL A 115 -14.21 -18.24 2.69
C VAL A 115 -15.55 -18.96 2.53
N SER A 116 -15.51 -20.27 2.33
CA SER A 116 -16.71 -21.08 2.19
C SER A 116 -17.41 -21.32 3.53
N GLN A 117 -18.74 -21.32 3.53
CA GLN A 117 -19.54 -21.60 4.73
C GLN A 117 -19.24 -22.96 5.39
N PRO A 118 -18.97 -24.06 4.64
CA PRO A 118 -18.56 -25.32 5.25
C PRO A 118 -17.27 -25.19 6.07
N VAL A 119 -16.28 -24.43 5.59
CA VAL A 119 -15.00 -24.22 6.31
C VAL A 119 -15.25 -23.46 7.62
N LEU A 120 -16.06 -22.40 7.59
CA LEU A 120 -16.42 -21.63 8.79
C LEU A 120 -17.17 -22.51 9.81
N SER A 121 -18.15 -23.29 9.33
CA SER A 121 -18.98 -24.17 10.16
C SER A 121 -18.15 -25.27 10.83
N GLU A 122 -17.23 -25.90 10.09
CA GLU A 122 -16.33 -26.93 10.61
C GLU A 122 -15.31 -26.37 11.59
N GLY A 123 -14.80 -25.16 11.33
CA GLY A 123 -13.87 -24.46 12.21
C GLY A 123 -14.52 -23.88 13.47
N LYS A 124 -15.85 -23.94 13.58
CA LYS A 124 -16.62 -23.21 14.60
C LYS A 124 -16.21 -21.74 14.63
N ALA A 125 -16.07 -21.17 13.43
CA ALA A 125 -15.68 -19.78 13.22
C ALA A 125 -16.94 -18.92 13.15
N GLU A 126 -17.17 -18.12 14.18
CA GLU A 126 -18.42 -17.38 14.39
C GLU A 126 -18.16 -15.86 14.43
N ILE A 127 -19.15 -15.08 14.00
CA ILE A 127 -19.08 -13.62 14.11
C ILE A 127 -19.30 -13.25 15.59
N SER A 128 -18.53 -12.27 16.07
CA SER A 128 -18.76 -11.64 17.37
C SER A 128 -19.51 -10.33 17.18
N ASP A 129 -20.45 -10.01 18.07
CA ASP A 129 -21.20 -8.74 18.05
C ASP A 129 -20.28 -7.51 18.17
N ASP A 130 -19.10 -7.67 18.75
CA ASP A 130 -18.10 -6.62 18.90
C ASP A 130 -17.31 -6.37 17.60
N TRP A 131 -17.43 -7.23 16.59
CA TRP A 131 -16.62 -7.22 15.38
C TRP A 131 -17.45 -7.05 14.11
N LEU A 132 -16.79 -6.55 13.06
CA LEU A 132 -17.44 -6.31 11.79
C LEU A 132 -17.82 -7.62 11.08
N PRO A 133 -18.89 -7.61 10.27
CA PRO A 133 -19.19 -8.71 9.35
C PRO A 133 -17.95 -9.11 8.53
N GLY A 134 -17.81 -10.41 8.28
CA GLY A 134 -16.65 -10.96 7.57
C GLY A 134 -15.46 -11.33 8.48
N ILE A 135 -15.50 -11.00 9.78
CA ILE A 135 -14.48 -11.39 10.75
C ILE A 135 -15.02 -12.51 11.63
N TYR A 136 -14.44 -13.70 11.50
CA TYR A 136 -14.91 -14.93 12.15
C TYR A 136 -13.87 -15.46 13.13
N PHE A 137 -14.28 -15.61 14.39
CA PHE A 137 -13.44 -16.15 15.45
C PHE A 137 -13.66 -17.65 15.58
N CYS A 138 -12.61 -18.43 15.38
CA CYS A 138 -12.61 -19.83 15.81
C CYS A 138 -12.67 -19.88 17.35
N GLY A 139 -13.02 -21.04 17.91
CA GLY A 139 -13.03 -21.22 19.37
C GLY A 139 -11.75 -20.70 20.03
N ASN A 140 -11.90 -19.91 21.10
CA ASN A 140 -10.82 -19.12 21.72
C ASN A 140 -9.53 -19.90 22.03
N LEU A 141 -9.65 -21.21 22.29
CA LEU A 141 -8.51 -22.11 22.49
C LEU A 141 -7.51 -22.07 21.32
N PHE A 142 -7.97 -21.85 20.09
CA PHE A 142 -7.13 -21.88 18.90
C PHE A 142 -6.49 -20.54 18.56
N LYS A 143 -6.84 -19.44 19.25
CA LYS A 143 -6.29 -18.09 19.01
C LYS A 143 -6.27 -17.71 17.52
N THR A 144 -7.30 -18.11 16.78
CA THR A 144 -7.35 -18.02 15.31
C THR A 144 -8.59 -17.25 14.87
N VAL A 145 -8.39 -16.30 13.97
CA VAL A 145 -9.40 -15.49 13.32
C VAL A 145 -9.30 -15.68 11.81
N ILE A 146 -10.45 -15.83 11.16
CA ILE A 146 -10.58 -15.95 9.71
C ILE A 146 -11.32 -14.71 9.21
N VAL A 147 -10.68 -13.95 8.33
CA VAL A 147 -11.27 -12.77 7.69
C VAL A 147 -11.66 -13.13 6.26
N ALA A 148 -12.96 -13.10 5.97
CA ALA A 148 -13.50 -13.20 4.63
C ALA A 148 -13.64 -11.78 4.04
N ILE A 149 -12.62 -11.37 3.28
CA ILE A 149 -12.47 -9.98 2.81
C ILE A 149 -13.67 -9.52 1.98
N ASN A 150 -14.23 -10.38 1.14
CA ASN A 150 -15.42 -10.07 0.32
C ASN A 150 -16.71 -9.86 1.12
N GLN A 151 -16.70 -10.08 2.44
CA GLN A 151 -17.84 -9.86 3.33
C GLN A 151 -17.64 -8.65 4.26
N LEU A 152 -16.46 -8.02 4.20
CA LEU A 152 -16.19 -6.81 4.97
C LEU A 152 -17.09 -5.67 4.46
N PRO A 153 -17.73 -4.90 5.37
CA PRO A 153 -18.54 -3.75 4.98
C PRO A 153 -17.76 -2.73 4.14
N GLU A 154 -18.40 -2.07 3.19
CA GLU A 154 -17.79 -1.01 2.37
C GLU A 154 -17.69 0.30 3.17
N THR A 155 -16.70 0.38 4.05
CA THR A 155 -16.44 1.55 4.90
C THR A 155 -14.95 1.91 4.88
N GLN A 156 -14.63 3.11 5.36
CA GLN A 156 -13.23 3.55 5.51
C GLN A 156 -12.44 2.65 6.48
N GLU A 157 -13.10 2.09 7.50
CA GLU A 157 -12.47 1.24 8.51
C GLU A 157 -11.91 -0.08 7.92
N THR A 158 -12.58 -0.64 6.91
CA THR A 158 -12.17 -1.91 6.27
C THR A 158 -11.43 -1.72 4.95
N LEU A 159 -11.36 -0.47 4.45
CA LEU A 159 -10.87 -0.11 3.13
C LEU A 159 -9.55 -0.80 2.81
N TRP A 160 -8.58 -0.69 3.73
CA TRP A 160 -7.24 -1.22 3.53
C TRP A 160 -7.22 -2.75 3.42
N LEU A 161 -8.02 -3.48 4.20
CA LEU A 161 -8.12 -4.93 4.07
C LEU A 161 -8.79 -5.35 2.76
N ARG A 162 -9.78 -4.58 2.27
CA ARG A 162 -10.48 -4.85 1.01
C ARG A 162 -9.57 -4.74 -0.23
N ILE A 163 -8.45 -4.00 -0.15
CA ILE A 163 -7.41 -3.97 -1.20
C ILE A 163 -6.77 -5.34 -1.41
N LEU A 164 -6.68 -6.17 -0.38
CA LEU A 164 -6.18 -7.55 -0.46
C LEU A 164 -7.23 -8.54 -1.00
N GLY A 165 -8.43 -8.07 -1.34
CA GLY A 165 -9.50 -8.87 -1.92
C GLY A 165 -9.26 -9.24 -3.39
N ARG A 166 -10.35 -9.61 -4.09
CA ARG A 166 -10.34 -9.93 -5.53
C ARG A 166 -11.62 -9.42 -6.18
N GLY A 167 -11.58 -9.21 -7.49
CA GLY A 167 -12.74 -8.82 -8.30
C GLY A 167 -13.34 -7.49 -7.81
N ASP A 168 -14.67 -7.42 -7.76
CA ASP A 168 -15.42 -6.21 -7.41
C ASP A 168 -14.99 -5.62 -6.06
N THR A 169 -14.73 -6.46 -5.04
CA THR A 169 -14.28 -5.98 -3.72
C THR A 169 -12.98 -5.18 -3.81
N GLN A 170 -12.01 -5.67 -4.60
CA GLN A 170 -10.72 -5.01 -4.77
C GLN A 170 -10.84 -3.77 -5.67
N GLN A 171 -11.61 -3.86 -6.76
CA GLN A 171 -11.87 -2.73 -7.66
C GLN A 171 -12.54 -1.56 -6.95
N GLN A 172 -13.53 -1.86 -6.10
CA GLN A 172 -14.24 -0.86 -5.31
C GLN A 172 -13.30 -0.22 -4.28
N ALA A 173 -12.50 -1.01 -3.56
CA ALA A 173 -11.52 -0.50 -2.62
C ALA A 173 -10.49 0.42 -3.29
N ILE A 174 -9.96 0.05 -4.47
CA ILE A 174 -9.04 0.91 -5.22
C ILE A 174 -9.72 2.23 -5.62
N SER A 175 -10.99 2.17 -6.05
CA SER A 175 -11.76 3.37 -6.42
C SER A 175 -11.97 4.30 -5.23
N GLU A 176 -12.24 3.74 -4.05
CA GLU A 176 -12.33 4.50 -2.79
C GLU A 176 -10.99 5.14 -2.42
N VAL A 177 -9.85 4.44 -2.57
CA VAL A 177 -8.52 5.02 -2.35
C VAL A 177 -8.28 6.22 -3.27
N LEU A 178 -8.64 6.11 -4.55
CA LEU A 178 -8.48 7.21 -5.50
C LEU A 178 -9.31 8.44 -5.10
N ALA A 179 -10.49 8.22 -4.53
CA ALA A 179 -11.41 9.24 -4.05
C ALA A 179 -10.98 9.90 -2.73
N LEU A 180 -10.03 9.30 -1.99
CA LEU A 180 -9.47 9.93 -0.79
C LEU A 180 -8.81 11.29 -1.13
N PRO A 181 -8.75 12.24 -0.18
CA PRO A 181 -8.09 13.52 -0.38
C PRO A 181 -6.63 13.36 -0.83
N PRO A 182 -6.12 14.15 -1.79
CA PRO A 182 -4.71 14.07 -2.20
C PRO A 182 -3.70 14.37 -1.08
N SER A 183 -4.13 15.05 -0.02
CA SER A 183 -3.33 15.32 1.18
C SER A 183 -3.26 14.15 2.15
N ASP A 184 -4.04 13.09 1.94
CA ASP A 184 -4.00 11.89 2.76
C ASP A 184 -2.65 11.17 2.56
N PRO A 185 -1.81 11.06 3.62
CA PRO A 185 -0.49 10.45 3.50
C PRO A 185 -0.56 8.97 3.11
N GLN A 186 -1.58 8.25 3.57
CA GLN A 186 -1.75 6.82 3.34
C GLN A 186 -2.18 6.57 1.89
N ARG A 187 -3.07 7.41 1.35
CA ARG A 187 -3.44 7.39 -0.07
C ARG A 187 -2.23 7.37 -1.00
N SER A 188 -1.31 8.31 -0.82
CA SER A 188 -0.13 8.42 -1.70
C SER A 188 0.76 7.18 -1.63
N ARG A 189 0.94 6.62 -0.43
CA ARG A 189 1.77 5.42 -0.24
C ARG A 189 1.14 4.20 -0.90
N ILE A 190 -0.15 3.97 -0.67
CA ILE A 190 -0.86 2.83 -1.25
C ILE A 190 -0.88 2.90 -2.78
N LEU A 191 -1.16 4.07 -3.37
CA LEU A 191 -1.12 4.21 -4.83
C LEU A 191 0.28 3.95 -5.40
N GLN A 192 1.34 4.39 -4.72
CA GLN A 192 2.72 4.08 -5.13
C GLN A 192 3.01 2.58 -5.09
N MET A 193 2.52 1.87 -4.07
CA MET A 193 2.68 0.41 -3.97
C MET A 193 1.93 -0.31 -5.08
N LEU A 194 0.68 0.08 -5.37
CA LEU A 194 -0.13 -0.48 -6.46
C LEU A 194 0.56 -0.28 -7.82
N THR A 195 1.15 0.90 -8.08
CA THR A 195 1.88 1.17 -9.35
C THR A 195 3.14 0.31 -9.42
N SER A 196 3.93 0.29 -8.34
CA SER A 196 5.16 -0.51 -8.30
C SER A 196 4.88 -1.99 -8.55
N TRP A 197 3.77 -2.48 -8.01
CA TRP A 197 3.33 -3.85 -8.20
C TRP A 197 2.81 -4.14 -9.60
N ARG A 198 2.00 -3.25 -10.18
CA ARG A 198 1.55 -3.36 -11.57
C ARG A 198 2.75 -3.55 -12.52
N VAL A 199 3.76 -2.69 -12.39
CA VAL A 199 5.00 -2.77 -13.17
C VAL A 199 5.71 -4.11 -12.97
N ARG A 200 5.79 -4.61 -11.73
CA ARG A 200 6.40 -5.93 -11.46
C ARG A 200 5.64 -7.06 -12.15
N ILE A 201 4.31 -7.05 -12.12
CA ILE A 201 3.49 -8.08 -12.77
C ILE A 201 3.72 -8.07 -14.29
N GLU A 202 3.69 -6.88 -14.92
CA GLU A 202 3.91 -6.73 -16.37
C GLU A 202 5.30 -7.24 -16.81
N LEU A 203 6.32 -7.16 -15.94
CA LEU A 203 7.68 -7.65 -16.21
C LEU A 203 7.85 -9.17 -16.12
N ILE A 204 6.94 -9.90 -15.47
CA ILE A 204 7.07 -11.36 -15.24
C ILE A 204 6.81 -12.19 -16.52
N GLY A 205 6.23 -11.59 -17.56
CA GLY A 205 5.96 -12.25 -18.85
C GLY A 205 4.50 -12.70 -18.97
N PRO A 206 4.19 -13.82 -19.68
CA PRO A 206 2.80 -14.23 -19.87
C PRO A 206 2.13 -14.51 -18.52
N LEU A 207 1.04 -13.79 -18.28
CA LEU A 207 0.28 -13.86 -17.05
C LEU A 207 -0.51 -15.16 -17.01
N ASP A 208 -0.52 -15.81 -15.86
CA ASP A 208 -1.55 -16.78 -15.55
C ASP A 208 -2.87 -16.05 -15.23
N ALA A 209 -3.96 -16.81 -15.14
CA ALA A 209 -5.28 -16.25 -14.81
C ALA A 209 -5.29 -15.49 -13.46
N GLU A 210 -4.40 -15.87 -12.54
CA GLU A 210 -4.27 -15.19 -11.26
C GLU A 210 -3.72 -13.76 -11.45
N ASN A 211 -2.63 -13.61 -12.18
CA ASN A 211 -2.00 -12.32 -12.43
C ASN A 211 -2.78 -11.45 -13.43
N GLU A 212 -3.50 -12.06 -14.37
CA GLU A 212 -4.40 -11.35 -15.28
C GLU A 212 -5.54 -10.70 -14.50
N ASP A 213 -6.25 -11.46 -13.67
CA ASP A 213 -7.29 -10.94 -12.77
C ASP A 213 -6.80 -9.79 -11.88
N LEU A 214 -5.53 -9.85 -11.52
CA LEU A 214 -4.90 -8.92 -10.62
C LEU A 214 -4.59 -7.57 -11.29
N LEU A 215 -4.14 -7.60 -12.55
CA LEU A 215 -4.05 -6.42 -13.40
C LEU A 215 -5.45 -5.88 -13.75
N MET A 216 -6.41 -6.76 -14.06
CA MET A 216 -7.79 -6.36 -14.37
C MET A 216 -8.51 -5.72 -13.17
N ALA A 217 -8.08 -6.02 -11.94
CA ALA A 217 -8.61 -5.39 -10.75
C ALA A 217 -8.16 -3.93 -10.59
N LEU A 218 -7.11 -3.48 -11.28
CA LEU A 218 -6.80 -2.07 -11.39
C LEU A 218 -7.88 -1.42 -12.26
N SER A 219 -8.78 -0.69 -11.60
CA SER A 219 -9.91 -0.03 -12.24
C SER A 219 -9.46 0.92 -13.38
N GLN A 220 -10.35 1.19 -14.34
CA GLN A 220 -10.11 2.25 -15.34
C GLN A 220 -9.73 3.57 -14.68
N ALA A 221 -10.36 3.90 -13.55
CA ALA A 221 -10.05 5.09 -12.77
C ALA A 221 -8.58 5.12 -12.27
N TYR A 222 -8.01 3.96 -11.93
CA TYR A 222 -6.60 3.86 -11.54
C TYR A 222 -5.66 4.13 -12.72
N LEU A 223 -5.94 3.51 -13.87
CA LEU A 223 -5.16 3.69 -15.10
C LEU A 223 -5.21 5.15 -15.58
N GLU A 224 -6.39 5.78 -15.53
CA GLU A 224 -6.57 7.20 -15.85
C GLU A 224 -5.82 8.11 -14.87
N TRP A 225 -5.85 7.79 -13.57
CA TRP A 225 -5.11 8.53 -12.56
C TRP A 225 -3.59 8.46 -12.81
N GLU A 226 -3.07 7.30 -13.17
CA GLU A 226 -1.65 7.08 -13.46
C GLU A 226 -1.22 7.88 -14.70
N GLN A 227 -1.95 7.76 -15.82
CA GLN A 227 -1.66 8.53 -17.03
C GLN A 227 -1.71 10.04 -16.79
N THR A 228 -2.71 10.52 -16.07
CA THR A 228 -2.82 11.95 -15.72
C THR A 228 -1.66 12.40 -14.84
N THR A 229 -1.20 11.54 -13.94
CA THR A 229 -0.07 11.82 -13.04
C THR A 229 1.25 11.86 -13.81
N GLU A 230 1.47 10.93 -14.75
CA GLU A 230 2.63 10.91 -15.64
C GLU A 230 2.67 12.16 -16.51
N GLN A 231 1.58 12.50 -17.21
CA GLN A 231 1.51 13.70 -18.05
C GLN A 231 1.79 14.99 -17.27
N ARG A 232 1.24 15.11 -16.06
CA ARG A 232 1.53 16.25 -15.17
C ARG A 232 3.00 16.26 -14.74
N GLY A 233 3.60 15.09 -14.53
CA GLY A 233 5.02 14.94 -14.22
C GLY A 233 5.91 15.41 -15.36
N GLU A 234 5.62 14.97 -16.59
CA GLU A 234 6.32 15.37 -17.81
C GLU A 234 6.22 16.86 -18.06
N GLN A 235 5.00 17.44 -18.05
CA GLN A 235 4.79 18.88 -18.24
C GLN A 235 5.54 19.72 -17.20
N ARG A 236 5.52 19.30 -15.92
CA ARG A 236 6.28 19.99 -14.86
C ARG A 236 7.78 19.84 -15.05
N GLY A 237 8.25 18.69 -15.52
CA GLY A 237 9.65 18.43 -15.84
C GLY A 237 10.15 19.31 -16.98
N GLU A 238 9.37 19.41 -18.05
CA GLU A 238 9.62 20.25 -19.22
C GLU A 238 9.68 21.73 -18.82
N GLN A 239 8.65 22.27 -18.15
CA GLN A 239 8.64 23.66 -17.67
C GLN A 239 9.82 23.99 -16.76
N ARG A 240 10.21 23.07 -15.87
CA ARG A 240 11.40 23.25 -15.01
C ARG A 240 12.69 23.20 -15.81
N GLY A 241 12.76 22.35 -16.84
CA GLY A 241 13.88 22.25 -17.77
C GLY A 241 14.06 23.51 -18.59
N GLU A 242 13.00 23.96 -19.26
CA GLU A 242 12.99 25.20 -20.06
C GLU A 242 13.37 26.40 -19.22
N ARG A 243 12.81 26.54 -18.02
CA ARG A 243 13.18 27.61 -17.09
C ARG A 243 14.67 27.61 -16.77
N LYS A 244 15.26 26.45 -16.46
CA LYS A 244 16.70 26.33 -16.19
C LYS A 244 17.54 26.73 -17.40
N VAL A 245 17.11 26.37 -18.61
CA VAL A 245 17.80 26.75 -19.85
C VAL A 245 17.74 28.26 -20.07
N VAL A 246 16.58 28.88 -19.89
CA VAL A 246 16.41 30.35 -20.01
C VAL A 246 17.27 31.07 -18.97
N GLU A 247 17.23 30.64 -17.70
CA GLU A 247 18.06 31.20 -16.63
C GLU A 247 19.56 31.08 -16.93
N ALA A 248 20.01 29.91 -17.41
CA ALA A 248 21.40 29.69 -17.77
C ALA A 248 21.85 30.55 -18.97
N LEU A 249 20.99 30.70 -19.97
CA LEU A 249 21.28 31.50 -21.16
C LEU A 249 21.37 32.99 -20.83
N LEU A 250 20.43 33.52 -20.04
CA LEU A 250 20.45 34.90 -19.59
C LEU A 250 21.70 35.19 -18.75
N LYS A 251 22.07 34.28 -17.84
CA LYS A 251 23.32 34.40 -17.07
C LYS A 251 24.56 34.40 -17.97
N THR A 252 24.60 33.50 -18.95
CA THR A 252 25.73 33.40 -19.88
C THR A 252 25.88 34.67 -20.74
N ARG A 253 24.76 35.28 -21.16
CA ARG A 253 24.77 36.48 -22.01
C ARG A 253 25.00 37.78 -21.24
N PHE A 254 24.46 37.90 -20.03
CA PHE A 254 24.38 39.18 -19.31
C PHE A 254 25.06 39.18 -17.94
N GLY A 255 25.65 38.07 -17.51
CA GLY A 255 26.32 37.94 -16.21
C GLY A 255 25.37 37.43 -15.13
N GLU A 256 25.13 38.23 -14.09
CA GLU A 256 24.21 37.82 -13.03
C GLU A 256 22.75 38.00 -13.44
N LEU A 257 21.89 37.09 -12.94
CA LEU A 257 20.46 37.16 -13.16
C LEU A 257 19.83 38.07 -12.11
N ASP A 258 19.74 39.37 -12.40
CA ASP A 258 19.11 40.35 -11.53
C ASP A 258 17.57 40.21 -11.48
N ASP A 259 16.93 40.93 -10.56
CA ASP A 259 15.48 40.88 -10.35
C ASP A 259 14.68 41.24 -11.61
N ALA A 260 15.18 42.18 -12.42
CA ALA A 260 14.51 42.62 -13.64
C ALA A 260 14.52 41.51 -14.71
N LEU A 261 15.64 40.81 -14.89
CA LEU A 261 15.74 39.65 -15.78
C LEU A 261 14.99 38.43 -15.23
N SER A 262 14.95 38.23 -13.92
CA SER A 262 14.21 37.13 -13.30
C SER A 262 12.69 37.30 -13.48
N ALA A 263 12.19 38.53 -13.36
CA ALA A 263 10.76 38.86 -13.46
C ALA A 263 10.16 38.59 -14.85
N ILE A 264 10.96 38.65 -15.92
CA ILE A 264 10.49 38.44 -17.30
C ILE A 264 10.45 36.97 -17.73
N ILE A 265 11.13 36.08 -17.00
CA ILE A 265 11.23 34.64 -17.34
C ILE A 265 9.86 33.97 -17.48
N PRO A 266 8.87 34.19 -16.57
CA PRO A 266 7.55 33.59 -16.73
C PRO A 266 6.89 33.96 -18.07
N ARG A 267 6.98 35.24 -18.50
CA ARG A 267 6.38 35.70 -19.77
C ARG A 267 7.14 35.21 -21.01
N ILE A 268 8.43 34.96 -20.88
CA ILE A 268 9.24 34.36 -21.96
C ILE A 268 8.84 32.90 -22.18
N LEU A 269 8.61 32.16 -21.10
CA LEU A 269 8.19 30.75 -21.12
C LEU A 269 6.74 30.54 -21.57
N GLU A 270 5.94 31.60 -21.72
CA GLU A 270 4.61 31.53 -22.35
C GLU A 270 4.69 31.40 -23.89
N LEU A 271 5.84 31.73 -24.48
CA LEU A 271 6.08 31.59 -25.90
C LEU A 271 6.59 30.18 -26.24
N PRO A 272 6.33 29.66 -27.45
CA PRO A 272 6.98 28.43 -27.92
C PRO A 272 8.51 28.59 -27.98
N THR A 273 9.24 27.49 -27.75
CA THR A 273 10.72 27.44 -27.75
C THR A 273 11.35 28.04 -29.00
N ASP A 274 10.80 27.73 -30.18
CA ASP A 274 11.29 28.26 -31.46
C ASP A 274 11.08 29.77 -31.60
N THR A 275 10.18 30.35 -30.80
CA THR A 275 9.86 31.78 -30.80
C THR A 275 10.73 32.54 -29.81
N TYR A 276 10.87 32.06 -28.57
CA TYR A 276 11.67 32.80 -27.58
C TYR A 276 13.18 32.59 -27.75
N THR A 277 13.63 31.43 -28.26
CA THR A 277 15.07 31.16 -28.44
C THR A 277 15.79 32.22 -29.28
N PRO A 278 15.31 32.60 -30.49
CA PRO A 278 15.96 33.65 -31.27
C PRO A 278 15.87 35.03 -30.59
N LEU A 279 14.80 35.31 -29.83
CA LEU A 279 14.70 36.57 -29.06
C LEU A 279 15.76 36.62 -27.96
N LEU A 280 15.93 35.51 -27.22
CA LEU A 280 16.94 35.38 -26.18
C LEU A 280 18.38 35.37 -26.69
N LEU A 281 18.63 35.06 -27.96
CA LEU A 281 19.98 35.09 -28.56
C LEU A 281 20.31 36.43 -29.22
N ASN A 282 19.32 37.12 -29.77
CA ASN A 282 19.55 38.30 -30.60
C ASN A 282 19.23 39.63 -29.90
N LEU A 283 18.28 39.67 -28.96
CA LEU A 283 17.93 40.93 -28.27
C LEU A 283 18.97 41.28 -27.19
N SER A 284 19.14 42.57 -26.96
CA SER A 284 19.88 43.10 -25.82
C SER A 284 19.07 42.97 -24.51
N ARG A 285 19.75 43.19 -23.38
CA ARG A 285 19.14 43.15 -22.04
C ARG A 285 17.93 44.09 -21.94
N ASP A 286 18.10 45.34 -22.36
CA ASP A 286 17.05 46.37 -22.22
C ASP A 286 15.88 46.13 -23.18
N GLU A 287 16.13 45.58 -24.37
CA GLU A 287 15.06 45.17 -25.29
C GLU A 287 14.23 43.99 -24.75
N LEU A 288 14.88 43.03 -24.08
CA LEU A 288 14.17 41.92 -23.42
C LEU A 288 13.31 42.44 -22.26
N ILE A 289 13.84 43.32 -21.41
CA ILE A 289 13.09 43.91 -20.31
C ILE A 289 11.95 44.80 -20.83
N HIS A 290 12.18 45.62 -21.85
CA HIS A 290 11.12 46.43 -22.43
C HIS A 290 10.01 45.58 -23.04
N ARG A 291 10.35 44.43 -23.63
CA ARG A 291 9.38 43.56 -24.31
C ARG A 291 8.60 42.66 -23.36
N PHE A 292 9.22 42.21 -22.27
CA PHE A 292 8.65 41.20 -21.38
C PHE A 292 8.45 41.67 -19.92
N GLY A 293 8.94 42.86 -19.56
CA GLY A 293 8.83 43.51 -18.23
C GLY A 293 7.42 43.96 -17.87
#